data_AF-A0A6G2QIX3-F1
#
_entry.id   AF-A0A6G2QIX3-F1
#
_cell.length_a   1.000
_cell.length_b   1.000
_cell.length_c   1.000
_cell.angle_alpha   90.00
_cell.angle_beta   90.00
_cell.angle_gamma   90.00
#
_symmetry.space_group_name_H-M   'P 1'
#
loop_
_entity.id
_entity.type
_entity.pdbx_description
1 polymer ?
#
loop_
_entity_poly.entity_id
_entity_poly.type
_entity_poly.pdbx_seq_one_letter_code
_entity_poly.pdbx_strand_id
1 'polypeptide(L)' 'MHDHSPEAADACVEELRAALAAHGIRLPSLGVDVPTFASRYPARPLIALGNCNLLTARALTAALRRDGA' A
#
# COMPACT_ATOMS: atom_id res chain seq x y z
N MET A 1 10.13 7.75 15.65
CA MET A 1 10.50 6.35 15.91
C MET A 1 10.22 5.60 14.62
N HIS A 2 11.25 5.11 13.95
CA HIS A 2 11.04 4.45 12.66
C HIS A 2 10.50 3.05 12.89
N ASP A 3 9.21 2.89 12.64
CA ASP A 3 8.52 1.61 12.75
C ASP A 3 8.94 0.72 11.58
N HIS A 4 10.02 -0.02 11.80
CA HIS A 4 10.56 -0.98 10.85
C HIS A 4 10.14 -2.41 11.21
N SER A 5 9.14 -2.56 12.08
CA SER A 5 8.62 -3.88 12.46
C SER A 5 7.80 -4.49 11.31
N PRO A 6 7.94 -5.79 11.04
CA PRO A 6 7.05 -6.56 10.16
C PRO A 6 5.57 -6.27 10.40
N GLU A 7 5.18 -6.20 11.67
CA GLU A 7 3.80 -6.03 12.11
C GLU A 7 3.25 -4.65 11.74
N ALA A 8 4.10 -3.62 11.71
CA ALA A 8 3.72 -2.28 11.29
C ALA A 8 3.53 -2.18 9.76
N ALA A 9 4.27 -2.97 8.99
CA ALA A 9 4.07 -3.05 7.54
C ALA A 9 2.73 -3.72 7.21
N ASP A 10 2.39 -4.81 7.88
CA ASP A 10 1.10 -5.49 7.71
C ASP A 10 -0.07 -4.60 8.15
N ALA A 11 0.05 -3.92 9.29
CA ALA A 11 -0.98 -2.97 9.73
C ALA A 11 -1.17 -1.82 8.72
N CYS A 12 -0.09 -1.28 8.18
CA CYS A 12 -0.14 -0.24 7.15
C CYS A 12 -0.80 -0.74 5.85
N VAL A 13 -0.53 -1.99 5.44
CA VAL A 13 -1.19 -2.62 4.29
C VAL A 13 -2.69 -2.74 4.51
N GLU A 14 -3.13 -3.18 5.68
CA GLU A 14 -4.56 -3.30 6.01
C GLU A 14 -5.26 -1.95 6.10
N GLU A 15 -4.63 -0.94 6.70
CA GLU A 15 -5.15 0.43 6.72
C GLU A 15 -5.30 0.99 5.30
N LEU A 16 -4.27 0.81 4.45
CA LEU A 16 -4.31 1.24 3.06
C LEU A 16 -5.38 0.48 2.27
N ARG A 17 -5.56 -0.83 2.52
CA ARG A 17 -6.60 -1.65 1.91
C ARG A 17 -7.99 -1.16 2.29
N ALA A 18 -8.20 -0.81 3.57
CA ALA A 18 -9.47 -0.29 4.06
C ALA A 18 -9.79 1.09 3.44
N ALA A 19 -8.81 1.99 3.38
CA ALA A 19 -8.96 3.30 2.75
C ALA A 19 -9.31 3.17 1.25
N LEU A 20 -8.59 2.32 0.52
CA LEU A 20 -8.88 2.06 -0.89
C LEU A 20 -10.29 1.46 -1.09
N ALA A 21 -10.69 0.51 -0.23
CA ALA A 21 -12.02 -0.09 -0.28
C ALA A 21 -13.14 0.92 -0.02
N ALA A 22 -12.94 1.91 0.85
CA ALA A 22 -13.88 3.00 1.07
C ALA A 22 -14.11 3.85 -0.20
N HIS A 23 -13.11 3.93 -1.08
CA HIS A 23 -13.21 4.57 -2.39
C HIS A 23 -13.61 3.62 -3.54
N GLY A 24 -14.01 2.39 -3.22
CA GLY A 24 -14.40 1.38 -4.22
C GLY A 24 -13.23 0.80 -5.02
N ILE A 25 -11.99 1.03 -4.57
CA ILE A 25 -10.77 0.55 -5.22
C ILE A 25 -10.34 -0.77 -4.58
N ARG A 26 -10.09 -1.78 -5.41
CA ARG A 26 -9.49 -3.06 -4.99
C ARG A 26 -8.19 -3.30 -5.72
N LEU A 27 -7.11 -3.46 -4.96
CA LEU A 27 -5.80 -3.87 -5.46
C LEU A 27 -5.54 -5.30 -4.96
N PRO A 28 -5.80 -6.33 -5.78
CA PRO A 28 -5.64 -7.72 -5.36
C PRO A 28 -4.17 -8.10 -5.11
N SER A 29 -3.24 -7.30 -5.64
CA SER A 29 -1.79 -7.47 -5.47
C SER A 29 -1.19 -6.57 -4.38
N LEU A 30 -2.02 -5.85 -3.61
CA LEU A 30 -1.54 -5.04 -2.50
C LEU A 30 -1.01 -5.93 -1.38
N GLY A 31 0.26 -5.77 -1.01
CA GLY A 31 0.89 -6.53 0.08
C GLY A 31 2.31 -6.08 0.38
N VAL A 32 2.92 -6.67 1.40
CA VAL A 32 4.33 -6.44 1.74
C VAL A 32 5.22 -7.12 0.69
N ASP A 33 6.21 -6.40 0.18
CA ASP A 33 7.20 -6.95 -0.75
C ASP A 33 8.11 -7.96 -0.03
N VAL A 34 7.80 -9.24 -0.22
CA VAL A 34 8.47 -10.37 0.41
C VAL A 34 9.99 -10.43 0.12
N PRO A 35 10.48 -10.08 -1.09
CA PRO A 35 11.93 -10.01 -1.35
C PRO A 35 12.66 -8.96 -0.50
N THR A 36 12.07 -7.78 -0.32
CA THR A 36 12.63 -6.75 0.57
C THR A 36 12.50 -7.17 2.04
N PHE A 37 11.42 -7.85 2.40
CA PHE A 37 11.18 -8.40 3.73
C PHE A 37 12.18 -9.50 4.12
N ALA A 38 12.57 -10.37 3.18
CA ALA A 38 13.50 -11.48 3.40
C ALA A 38 14.99 -11.09 3.23
N SER A 39 15.28 -9.83 2.89
CA SER A 39 16.64 -9.35 2.71
C SER A 39 17.37 -9.25 4.05
N ARG A 40 18.63 -9.72 4.10
CA ARG A 40 19.50 -9.66 5.30
C ARG A 40 19.99 -8.26 5.64
N TYR A 41 19.73 -7.27 4.78
CA TYR A 41 20.05 -5.87 5.06
C TYR A 41 18.88 -5.18 5.77
N PRO A 42 19.12 -4.17 6.62
CA PRO A 42 18.07 -3.32 7.18
C PRO A 42 17.46 -2.46 6.06
N ALA A 43 16.70 -3.09 5.17
CA ALA A 43 15.91 -2.43 4.16
C ALA A 43 14.57 -2.05 4.78
N ARG A 44 14.07 -0.85 4.47
CA ARG A 44 12.73 -0.44 4.89
C ARG A 44 11.72 -1.40 4.26
N PRO A 45 10.72 -1.89 4.99
CA PRO A 45 9.68 -2.72 4.41
C PRO A 45 9.00 -1.94 3.27
N LEU A 46 8.99 -2.52 2.08
CA LEU A 46 8.32 -1.95 0.92
C LEU A 46 6.93 -2.55 0.79
N ILE A 47 5.98 -1.71 0.38
CA ILE A 47 4.61 -2.13 0.08
C ILE A 47 4.48 -2.21 -1.44
N ALA A 48 4.22 -3.40 -1.96
CA ALA A 48 3.94 -3.63 -3.35
C ALA A 48 2.49 -3.22 -3.65
N LEU A 49 2.29 -2.17 -4.45
CA LEU A 49 0.96 -1.68 -4.85
C LEU A 49 0.36 -2.45 -6.04
N GLY A 50 1.16 -3.29 -6.70
CA GLY A 50 0.74 -4.12 -7.83
C GLY A 50 0.28 -3.34 -9.07
N ASN A 51 -0.20 -4.08 -10.08
CA ASN A 51 -0.73 -3.48 -11.30
C ASN A 51 -2.17 -3.02 -11.09
N CYS A 52 -2.44 -1.74 -11.33
CA CYS A 52 -3.79 -1.20 -11.35
C CYS A 52 -4.25 -0.98 -12.81
N ASN A 53 -5.54 -1.17 -13.07
CA ASN A 53 -6.12 -0.82 -14.37
C ASN A 53 -6.40 0.69 -14.46
N LEU A 54 -6.66 1.20 -15.67
CA LEU A 54 -6.85 2.64 -15.92
C LEU A 54 -8.04 3.25 -15.15
N LEU A 55 -9.10 2.48 -14.89
CA LEU A 55 -10.23 2.94 -14.08
C LEU A 55 -9.81 3.10 -12.61
N THR A 56 -9.12 2.09 -12.07
CA THR A 56 -8.56 2.10 -10.71
C THR A 56 -7.54 3.22 -10.52
N ALA A 57 -6.64 3.43 -11.50
CA ALA A 57 -5.65 4.50 -11.45
C ALA A 57 -6.29 5.90 -11.41
N ARG A 58 -7.38 6.10 -12.19
CA ARG A 58 -8.14 7.35 -12.18
C ARG A 58 -8.88 7.57 -10.85
N ALA A 59 -9.51 6.53 -10.32
CA ALA A 59 -10.17 6.58 -9.01
C ALA A 59 -9.16 6.91 -7.89
N LEU A 60 -8.00 6.25 -7.90
CA LEU A 60 -6.91 6.52 -6.94
C LEU A 60 -6.44 7.97 -7.02
N THR A 61 -6.19 8.46 -8.24
CA THR A 61 -5.78 9.85 -8.48
C THR A 61 -6.83 10.84 -7.98
N ALA A 62 -8.12 10.56 -8.18
CA ALA A 62 -9.21 11.41 -7.71
C ALA A 62 -9.33 11.40 -6.17
N ALA A 63 -9.15 10.25 -5.52
CA ALA A 63 -9.13 10.13 -4.07
C ALA A 63 -7.97 10.93 -3.46
N LEU A 64 -6.75 10.72 -3.96
CA LEU A 64 -5.55 11.43 -3.48
C LEU A 64 -5.62 12.95 -3.68
N ARG A 65 -6.27 13.42 -4.75
CA ARG A 65 -6.48 14.86 -4.98
C ARG A 65 -7.54 15.48 -4.08
N ARG A 66 -8.47 14.68 -3.56
CA ARG A 66 -9.54 15.15 -2.66
C ARG A 66 -9.04 15.41 -1.25
N ASP A 67 -8.07 14.60 -0.78
CA ASP A 67 -7.49 14.73 0.56
C ASP A 67 -6.24 15.65 0.61
N GLY A 68 -5.72 16.07 -0.55
CA GLY A 68 -4.55 16.95 -0.68
C GLY A 68 -4.87 18.43 -0.93
N ALA A 69 -6.13 18.85 -0.83
CA ALA A 69 -6.60 20.22 -1.09
C ALA A 69 -7.22 20.86 0.16
#